data_AF-A0AAJ5WA16-F1
#
_entry.id   AF-A0AAJ5WA16-F1
#
_cell.length_a   1.000
_cell.length_b   1.000
_cell.length_c   1.000
_cell.angle_alpha   90.00
_cell.angle_beta   90.00
_cell.angle_gamma   90.00
#
_symmetry.space_group_name_H-M   'P 1'
#
loop_
_entity.id
_entity.type
_entity.pdbx_description
1 polymer ?
#
loop_
_entity_poly.entity_id
_entity_poly.type
_entity_poly.pdbx_seq_one_letter_code
_entity_poly.pdbx_strand_id
1 'polypeptide(L)'
;MMKRKFDFAFIGVLGLFMTNTIIQLVLYDNLLSINNYVGFTCFMIATALRFTNNRYRRYGLPILLLLCTFNIANLEIGNVAFFVSYGSMESISINPIILFILIIYYFVNKINVKQVVKTIFFPSAEEQEIDHQKLTDFYFRKFENCSDKELEYITRNFKDYPLAAQNALEKIHTLKDQPTKL
;
A
#
# COMPACT_ATOMS: atom_id res chain seq x y z
N MET A 1 -15.34 13.33 12.47
CA MET A 1 -15.91 14.04 11.29
C MET A 1 -14.98 15.14 10.75
N MET A 2 -14.33 15.97 11.58
CA MET A 2 -13.39 17.03 11.12
C MET A 2 -12.20 16.52 10.28
N LYS A 3 -11.61 15.38 10.62
CA LYS A 3 -10.41 14.84 9.92
C LYS A 3 -10.65 14.50 8.44
N ARG A 4 -11.90 14.20 8.06
CA ARG A 4 -12.26 13.99 6.65
C ARG A 4 -12.13 15.28 5.83
N LYS A 5 -12.47 16.43 6.43
CA LYS A 5 -12.42 17.74 5.75
C LYS A 5 -10.98 18.15 5.43
N PHE A 6 -10.04 17.89 6.33
CA PHE A 6 -8.62 18.18 6.10
C PHE A 6 -8.06 17.36 4.94
N ASP A 7 -8.34 16.05 4.88
CA ASP A 7 -7.86 15.21 3.77
C ASP A 7 -8.40 15.69 2.40
N PHE A 8 -9.64 16.21 2.35
CA PHE A 8 -10.16 16.85 1.13
C PHE A 8 -9.47 18.17 0.80
N ALA A 9 -9.04 18.94 1.82
CA ALA A 9 -8.23 20.13 1.58
C ALA A 9 -6.88 19.76 0.95
N PHE A 10 -6.21 18.70 1.42
CA PHE A 10 -4.98 18.21 0.81
C PHE A 10 -5.20 17.72 -0.63
N ILE A 11 -6.26 16.94 -0.88
CA ILE A 11 -6.63 16.53 -2.25
C ILE A 11 -6.89 17.75 -3.12
N GLY A 12 -7.56 18.77 -2.60
CA GLY A 12 -7.80 20.04 -3.30
C GLY A 12 -6.50 20.76 -3.65
N VAL A 13 -5.57 20.90 -2.70
CA VAL A 13 -4.26 21.52 -2.94
C VAL A 13 -3.45 20.75 -4.00
N LEU A 14 -3.40 19.42 -3.90
CA LEU A 14 -2.73 18.59 -4.90
C LEU A 14 -3.42 18.66 -6.27
N GLY A 15 -4.75 18.76 -6.27
CA GLY A 15 -5.54 18.98 -7.48
C GLY A 15 -5.26 20.33 -8.14
N LEU A 16 -4.98 21.38 -7.36
CA LEU A 16 -4.55 22.67 -7.91
C LEU A 16 -3.21 22.57 -8.63
N PHE A 17 -2.25 21.84 -8.08
CA PHE A 17 -0.97 21.59 -8.77
C PHE A 17 -1.18 20.85 -10.09
N MET A 18 -1.93 19.74 -10.06
CA MET A 18 -2.26 18.98 -11.27
C MET A 18 -2.98 19.85 -12.31
N THR A 19 -3.94 20.68 -11.89
CA THR A 19 -4.69 21.57 -12.78
C THR A 19 -3.77 22.62 -13.39
N ASN A 20 -2.92 23.25 -12.58
CA ASN A 20 -1.93 24.22 -13.06
C ASN A 20 -0.98 23.58 -14.09
N THR A 21 -0.55 22.34 -13.88
CA THR A 21 0.24 21.58 -14.84
C THR A 21 -0.51 21.33 -16.15
N ILE A 22 -1.78 20.94 -16.09
CA ILE A 22 -2.59 20.74 -17.31
C ILE A 22 -2.76 22.07 -18.07
N ILE A 23 -3.02 23.17 -17.35
CA ILE A 23 -3.09 24.50 -17.95
C ILE A 23 -1.77 24.85 -18.64
N GLN A 24 -0.64 24.58 -17.99
CA GLN A 24 0.67 24.87 -18.57
C GLN A 24 1.00 24.00 -19.78
N LEU A 25 0.57 22.74 -19.80
CA LEU A 25 0.64 21.88 -20.99
C LEU A 25 -0.14 22.49 -22.15
N VAL A 26 -1.39 22.91 -21.91
CA VAL A 26 -2.30 23.41 -22.96
C VAL A 26 -1.91 24.80 -23.47
N LEU A 27 -1.43 25.69 -22.59
CA LEU A 27 -1.14 27.08 -22.95
C LEU A 27 0.29 27.31 -23.45
N TYR A 28 1.25 26.48 -23.05
CA TYR A 28 2.67 26.71 -23.33
C TYR A 28 3.37 25.52 -24.01
N ASP A 29 2.62 24.51 -24.48
CA ASP A 29 3.14 23.30 -25.14
C ASP A 29 4.25 22.59 -24.34
N ASN A 30 4.21 22.69 -23.01
CA ASN A 30 5.19 22.05 -22.13
C ASN A 30 5.07 20.53 -22.19
N LEU A 31 6.17 19.82 -22.43
CA LEU A 31 6.17 18.36 -22.44
C LEU A 31 6.07 17.78 -21.02
N LEU A 32 5.12 16.87 -20.83
CA LEU A 32 4.98 16.11 -19.59
C LEU A 32 5.99 14.97 -19.52
N SER A 33 6.64 14.82 -18.38
CA SER A 33 7.51 13.67 -18.10
C SER A 33 6.70 12.43 -17.73
N ILE A 34 7.33 11.24 -17.79
CA ILE A 34 6.71 10.00 -17.32
C ILE A 34 6.27 10.09 -15.85
N ASN A 35 7.04 10.80 -15.02
CA ASN A 35 6.73 11.03 -13.62
C ASN A 35 5.43 11.83 -13.45
N ASN A 36 5.09 12.72 -14.40
CA ASN A 36 3.81 13.44 -14.39
C ASN A 36 2.63 12.50 -14.63
N TYR A 37 2.72 11.60 -15.61
CA TYR A 37 1.67 10.61 -15.86
C TYR A 37 1.48 9.65 -14.67
N VAL A 38 2.59 9.21 -14.05
CA VAL A 38 2.56 8.42 -12.81
C VAL A 38 1.87 9.22 -11.71
N GLY A 39 2.23 10.50 -11.54
CA GLY A 39 1.63 11.40 -10.55
C GLY A 39 0.12 11.53 -10.71
N PHE A 40 -0.37 11.79 -11.92
CA PHE A 40 -1.81 11.92 -12.17
C PHE A 40 -2.55 10.61 -11.92
N THR A 41 -1.97 9.49 -12.35
CA THR A 41 -2.57 8.17 -12.13
C THR A 41 -2.67 7.87 -10.63
N CYS A 42 -1.59 8.08 -9.89
CA CYS A 42 -1.59 7.91 -8.44
C CYS A 42 -2.56 8.88 -7.74
N PHE A 43 -2.68 10.12 -8.21
CA PHE A 43 -3.63 11.10 -7.68
C PHE A 43 -5.08 10.66 -7.90
N MET A 44 -5.41 10.18 -9.10
CA MET A 44 -6.75 9.66 -9.42
C MET A 44 -7.09 8.44 -8.55
N ILE A 45 -6.14 7.50 -8.38
CA ILE A 45 -6.32 6.34 -7.51
C ILE A 45 -6.51 6.76 -6.05
N ALA A 46 -5.65 7.64 -5.53
CA ALA A 46 -5.74 8.14 -4.15
C ALA A 46 -7.07 8.86 -3.89
N THR A 47 -7.52 9.66 -4.85
CA THR A 47 -8.81 10.35 -4.80
C THR A 47 -9.97 9.36 -4.83
N ALA A 48 -9.97 8.40 -5.76
CA ALA A 48 -11.01 7.38 -5.85
C ALA A 48 -11.10 6.53 -4.58
N LEU A 49 -9.96 6.04 -4.08
CA LEU A 49 -9.87 5.29 -2.82
C LEU A 49 -10.46 6.07 -1.65
N ARG A 50 -10.37 7.41 -1.68
CA ARG A 50 -10.92 8.26 -0.61
C ARG A 50 -12.44 8.28 -0.57
N PHE A 51 -13.09 8.18 -1.72
CA PHE A 51 -14.55 8.08 -1.83
C PHE A 51 -15.07 6.68 -1.49
N THR A 52 -14.24 5.64 -1.60
CA THR A 52 -14.63 4.29 -1.19
C THR A 52 -14.66 4.10 0.34
N ASN A 53 -15.46 3.14 0.80
CA ASN A 53 -15.49 2.75 2.22
C ASN A 53 -14.42 1.69 2.58
N ASN A 54 -13.38 1.56 1.74
CA ASN A 54 -12.38 0.53 1.88
C ASN A 54 -11.36 0.85 2.99
N ARG A 55 -10.78 -0.18 3.61
CA ARG A 55 -9.71 -0.06 4.62
C ARG A 55 -8.52 0.74 4.10
N TYR A 56 -8.28 0.69 2.79
CA TYR A 56 -7.14 1.34 2.15
C TYR A 56 -7.24 2.86 1.99
N ARG A 57 -8.40 3.47 2.26
CA ARG A 57 -8.61 4.93 2.12
C ARG A 57 -7.66 5.79 2.98
N ARG A 58 -7.03 5.20 3.99
CA ARG A 58 -6.13 5.87 4.94
C ARG A 58 -4.69 5.94 4.42
N TYR A 59 -4.32 5.11 3.44
CA TYR A 59 -2.95 4.98 2.95
C TYR A 59 -2.68 5.75 1.67
N GLY A 60 -3.69 5.92 0.80
CA GLY A 60 -3.50 6.49 -0.54
C GLY A 60 -2.85 7.86 -0.55
N LEU A 61 -3.35 8.79 0.27
CA LEU A 61 -2.83 10.16 0.33
C LEU A 61 -1.40 10.26 0.92
N PRO A 62 -1.06 9.62 2.06
CA PRO A 62 0.32 9.60 2.54
C PRO A 62 1.30 8.96 1.54
N ILE A 63 0.91 7.87 0.88
CA ILE A 63 1.75 7.20 -0.13
C ILE A 63 1.99 8.14 -1.31
N LEU A 64 0.94 8.80 -1.83
CA LEU A 64 1.06 9.77 -2.90
C LEU A 64 2.02 10.91 -2.52
N LEU A 65 1.84 11.51 -1.35
CA LEU A 65 2.70 12.60 -0.87
C LEU A 65 4.16 12.15 -0.75
N LEU A 66 4.42 10.91 -0.31
CA LEU A 66 5.76 10.35 -0.22
C LEU A 66 6.37 10.15 -1.60
N LEU A 67 5.64 9.57 -2.56
CA LEU A 67 6.09 9.43 -3.95
C LEU A 67 6.39 10.78 -4.60
N CYS A 68 5.56 11.78 -4.32
CA CYS A 68 5.76 13.14 -4.81
C CYS A 68 6.95 13.85 -4.15
N THR A 69 7.23 13.54 -2.88
CA THR A 69 8.41 14.09 -2.18
C THR A 69 9.70 13.67 -2.87
N PHE A 70 9.82 12.42 -3.32
CA PHE A 70 11.00 11.90 -4.03
C PHE A 70 10.94 12.11 -5.55
N ASN A 71 10.02 12.95 -6.04
CA ASN A 71 9.77 13.20 -7.46
C ASN A 71 9.49 11.93 -8.30
N ILE A 72 9.16 10.79 -7.68
CA ILE A 72 8.76 9.56 -8.39
C ILE A 72 7.41 9.80 -9.09
N ALA A 73 6.53 10.53 -8.42
CA ALA A 73 5.26 11.01 -8.94
C ALA A 73 5.29 12.54 -8.99
N ASN A 74 5.07 13.18 -10.12
CA ASN A 74 5.12 14.63 -10.21
C ASN A 74 3.75 15.23 -10.54
N LEU A 75 3.33 16.25 -9.80
CA LEU A 75 2.07 16.95 -10.04
C LEU A 75 2.28 18.36 -10.60
N GLU A 76 3.53 18.79 -10.74
CA GLU A 76 3.91 20.15 -11.15
C GLU A 76 4.78 20.12 -12.43
N ILE A 77 4.78 21.23 -13.19
CA ILE A 77 5.75 21.50 -14.27
C ILE A 77 6.75 22.51 -13.72
N GLY A 78 8.04 22.19 -13.83
CA GLY A 78 9.12 22.93 -13.17
C GLY A 78 9.36 22.39 -11.77
N ASN A 79 10.41 21.58 -11.61
CA ASN A 79 10.77 21.03 -10.30
C ASN A 79 11.71 21.99 -9.57
N VAL A 80 11.23 22.60 -8.50
CA VAL A 80 12.13 23.03 -7.42
C VAL A 80 12.55 21.75 -6.72
N ALA A 81 13.76 21.29 -6.97
CA ALA A 81 14.26 20.05 -6.40
C ALA A 81 15.63 20.23 -5.77
N PHE A 82 15.79 19.66 -4.58
CA PHE A 82 17.11 19.47 -3.99
C PHE A 82 17.66 18.13 -4.49
N PHE A 83 18.82 18.18 -5.13
CA PHE A 83 19.51 16.99 -5.60
C PHE A 83 20.54 16.57 -4.57
N VAL A 84 20.46 15.32 -4.14
CA VAL A 84 21.50 14.69 -3.32
C VAL A 84 22.16 13.62 -4.19
N SER A 85 23.43 13.85 -4.52
CA SER A 85 24.27 12.91 -5.25
C SER A 85 25.36 12.38 -4.32
N TYR A 86 25.53 11.07 -4.27
CA TYR A 86 26.65 10.42 -3.57
C TYR A 86 27.39 9.50 -4.54
N GLY A 87 28.61 9.89 -4.93
CA GLY A 87 29.43 9.14 -5.89
C GLY A 87 28.80 9.08 -7.30
N SER A 88 28.79 7.88 -7.89
CA SER A 88 28.24 7.60 -9.23
C SER A 88 26.77 7.19 -9.24
N MET A 89 26.07 7.25 -8.11
CA MET A 89 24.64 6.93 -8.06
C MET A 89 23.80 8.04 -8.68
N GLU A 90 22.69 7.65 -9.33
CA GLU A 90 21.70 8.60 -9.83
C GLU A 90 21.22 9.52 -8.70
N SER A 91 21.17 10.82 -8.99
CA SER A 91 20.80 11.80 -7.98
C SER A 91 19.35 11.62 -7.55
N ILE A 92 19.13 11.45 -6.25
CA ILE A 92 17.78 11.49 -5.68
C ILE A 92 17.38 12.95 -5.58
N SER A 93 16.21 13.27 -6.10
CA SER A 93 15.66 14.62 -6.08
C SER A 93 14.51 14.70 -5.08
N ILE A 94 14.53 15.71 -4.23
CA ILE A 94 13.50 15.95 -3.21
C ILE A 94 12.77 17.23 -3.54
N ASN A 95 11.43 17.16 -3.66
CA ASN A 95 10.58 18.34 -3.81
C ASN A 95 10.27 18.94 -2.42
N PRO A 96 10.81 20.13 -2.08
CA PRO A 96 10.67 20.71 -0.75
C PRO A 96 9.26 21.22 -0.46
N ILE A 97 8.50 21.62 -1.49
CA ILE A 97 7.10 22.08 -1.34
C ILE A 97 6.23 20.90 -0.92
N ILE A 98 6.36 19.78 -1.64
CA ILE A 98 5.63 18.55 -1.30
C ILE A 98 6.08 17.98 0.05
N LEU A 99 7.37 18.02 0.34
CA LEU A 99 7.89 17.62 1.65
C LEU A 99 7.25 18.44 2.78
N PHE A 100 7.13 19.75 2.60
CA PHE A 100 6.47 20.62 3.56
C PHE A 100 4.99 20.27 3.74
N ILE A 101 4.27 20.00 2.65
CA ILE A 101 2.87 19.54 2.69
C ILE A 101 2.77 18.19 3.42
N LEU A 102 3.69 17.26 3.19
CA LEU A 102 3.76 15.97 3.87
C LEU A 102 3.98 16.15 5.39
N ILE A 103 4.84 17.08 5.79
CA ILE A 103 5.07 17.41 7.21
C ILE A 103 3.77 17.95 7.84
N ILE A 104 3.11 18.92 7.20
CA ILE A 104 1.82 19.46 7.68
C ILE A 104 0.79 18.33 7.80
N TYR A 105 0.68 17.50 6.75
CA TYR A 105 -0.22 16.34 6.75
C TYR A 105 0.06 15.41 7.92
N TYR A 106 1.32 15.09 8.20
CA TYR A 106 1.72 14.28 9.34
C TYR A 106 1.27 14.88 10.67
N PHE A 107 1.45 16.18 10.90
CA PHE A 107 1.02 16.82 12.15
C PHE A 107 -0.50 16.83 12.32
N VAL A 108 -1.26 17.11 11.26
CA VAL A 108 -2.73 17.10 11.28
C VAL A 108 -3.28 15.68 11.49
N ASN A 109 -2.62 14.67 10.91
CA ASN A 109 -3.07 13.28 10.92
C ASN A 109 -2.18 12.34 11.77
N LYS A 110 -1.46 12.87 12.76
CA LYS A 110 -0.41 12.16 13.54
C LYS A 110 -0.82 10.76 14.02
N ILE A 111 -2.05 10.63 14.54
CA ILE A 111 -2.57 9.34 15.03
C ILE A 111 -2.72 8.32 13.89
N ASN A 112 -3.29 8.74 12.77
CA ASN A 112 -3.50 7.86 11.62
C ASN A 112 -2.18 7.47 10.99
N VAL A 113 -1.26 8.42 10.79
CA VAL A 113 0.05 8.13 10.21
C VAL A 113 0.86 7.22 11.12
N LYS A 114 0.83 7.42 12.44
CA LYS A 114 1.46 6.49 13.39
C LYS A 114 0.86 5.08 13.31
N GLN A 115 -0.46 4.96 13.20
CA GLN A 115 -1.11 3.66 13.00
C GLN A 115 -0.70 3.03 11.67
N VAL A 116 -0.67 3.81 10.58
CA VAL A 116 -0.24 3.34 9.26
C VAL A 116 1.20 2.84 9.29
N VAL A 117 2.12 3.63 9.84
CA VAL A 117 3.53 3.26 9.95
C VAL A 117 3.68 2.03 10.85
N LYS A 118 2.95 1.95 11.95
CA LYS A 118 2.93 0.77 12.81
C LYS A 118 2.42 -0.46 12.05
N THR A 119 1.29 -0.40 11.36
CA THR A 119 0.78 -1.56 10.62
C THR A 119 1.69 -1.99 9.46
N ILE A 120 2.36 -1.05 8.77
CA ILE A 120 3.24 -1.37 7.64
C ILE A 120 4.59 -1.92 8.10
N PHE A 121 5.21 -1.31 9.11
CA PHE A 121 6.59 -1.66 9.53
C PHE A 121 6.65 -2.54 10.78
N PHE A 122 5.59 -2.54 11.60
CA PHE A 122 5.52 -3.24 12.89
C PHE A 122 4.11 -3.83 13.13
N PRO A 123 3.64 -4.73 12.24
CA PRO A 123 2.33 -5.36 12.39
C PRO A 123 2.23 -5.97 13.79
N SER A 124 1.12 -5.70 14.48
CA SER A 124 0.93 -6.18 15.86
C SER A 124 0.86 -7.73 15.88
N ALA A 125 1.21 -8.35 17.02
CA ALA A 125 1.13 -9.81 17.16
C ALA A 125 -0.28 -10.34 16.82
N GLU A 126 -1.32 -9.60 17.21
CA GLU A 126 -2.73 -9.91 16.91
C GLU A 126 -3.04 -9.81 15.41
N GLU A 127 -2.53 -8.80 14.69
CA GLU A 127 -2.68 -8.72 13.23
C GLU A 127 -1.91 -9.82 12.51
N GLN A 128 -0.70 -10.15 12.96
CA GLN A 128 0.08 -11.26 12.42
C GLN A 128 -0.65 -12.59 12.61
N GLU A 129 -1.29 -12.78 13.77
CA GLU A 129 -2.07 -13.98 14.06
C GLU A 129 -3.34 -14.08 13.24
N ILE A 130 -4.06 -12.97 13.03
CA ILE A 130 -5.23 -12.92 12.13
C ILE A 130 -4.84 -13.24 10.69
N ASP A 131 -3.74 -12.67 10.19
CA ASP A 131 -3.31 -12.92 8.81
C ASP A 131 -2.73 -14.34 8.65
N HIS A 132 -2.06 -14.88 9.67
CA HIS A 132 -1.65 -16.28 9.74
C HIS A 132 -2.85 -17.23 9.75
N GLN A 133 -3.90 -16.93 10.51
CA GLN A 133 -5.15 -17.70 10.51
C GLN A 133 -5.83 -17.69 9.15
N LYS A 134 -5.95 -16.53 8.49
CA LYS A 134 -6.52 -16.45 7.13
C LYS A 134 -5.73 -17.28 6.12
N LEU A 135 -4.40 -17.24 6.22
CA LEU A 135 -3.53 -18.01 5.34
C LEU A 135 -3.70 -19.51 5.61
N THR A 136 -3.79 -19.90 6.89
CA THR A 136 -4.08 -21.28 7.32
C THR A 136 -5.44 -21.75 6.79
N ASP A 137 -6.49 -20.95 6.92
CA ASP A 137 -7.83 -21.27 6.41
C ASP A 137 -7.87 -21.38 4.88
N PHE A 138 -7.10 -20.55 4.17
CA PHE A 138 -6.92 -20.66 2.73
C PHE A 138 -6.31 -22.01 2.34
N TYR A 139 -5.22 -22.42 3.00
CA TYR A 139 -4.60 -23.72 2.75
C TYR A 139 -5.49 -24.89 3.18
N PHE A 140 -6.23 -24.76 4.28
CA PHE A 140 -7.17 -25.76 4.75
C PHE A 140 -8.22 -26.05 3.68
N ARG A 141 -8.88 -25.00 3.16
CA ARG A 141 -9.86 -25.14 2.08
C ARG A 141 -9.25 -25.69 0.79
N LYS A 142 -7.99 -25.36 0.51
CA LYS A 142 -7.28 -25.89 -0.65
C LYS A 142 -7.07 -27.40 -0.51
N PHE A 143 -6.60 -27.85 0.65
CA PHE A 143 -6.30 -29.26 0.92
C PHE A 143 -7.55 -30.10 1.12
N GLU A 144 -8.64 -29.54 1.64
CA GLU A 144 -9.95 -30.20 1.73
C GLU A 144 -10.47 -30.63 0.35
N ASN A 145 -10.11 -29.88 -0.71
CA ASN A 145 -10.49 -30.19 -2.09
C ASN A 145 -9.44 -31.03 -2.84
N CYS A 146 -8.33 -31.42 -2.20
CA CYS A 146 -7.31 -32.27 -2.83
C CYS A 146 -7.70 -33.75 -2.74
N SER A 147 -7.30 -34.52 -3.75
CA SER A 147 -7.43 -35.98 -3.74
C SER A 147 -6.47 -36.62 -2.74
N ASP A 148 -6.75 -37.83 -2.27
CA ASP A 148 -5.90 -38.52 -1.27
C ASP A 148 -4.46 -38.71 -1.76
N LYS A 149 -4.23 -38.91 -3.07
CA LYS A 149 -2.88 -39.00 -3.66
C LYS A 149 -2.12 -37.68 -3.62
N GLU A 150 -2.82 -36.56 -3.86
CA GLU A 150 -2.22 -35.23 -3.77
C GLU A 150 -1.93 -34.86 -2.31
N LEU A 151 -2.84 -35.23 -1.39
CA LEU A 151 -2.65 -35.02 0.03
C LEU A 151 -1.41 -35.79 0.54
N GLU A 152 -1.25 -37.06 0.14
CA GLU A 152 -0.08 -37.86 0.48
C GLU A 152 1.23 -37.26 -0.05
N TYR A 153 1.20 -36.70 -1.27
CA TYR A 153 2.34 -35.98 -1.83
C TYR A 153 2.68 -34.71 -1.01
N ILE A 154 1.66 -33.95 -0.59
CA ILE A 154 1.84 -32.75 0.24
C ILE A 154 2.39 -33.14 1.62
N THR A 155 1.87 -34.19 2.24
CA THR A 155 2.37 -34.71 3.53
C THR A 155 3.83 -35.15 3.45
N ARG A 156 4.25 -35.78 2.35
CA ARG A 156 5.65 -36.20 2.16
C ARG A 156 6.62 -35.02 2.01
N ASN A 157 6.16 -33.89 1.49
CA ASN A 157 6.96 -32.67 1.31
C ASN A 157 6.63 -31.59 2.36
N PHE A 158 6.02 -31.98 3.49
CA PHE A 158 5.48 -31.07 4.51
C PHE A 158 6.43 -29.94 4.94
N LYS A 159 7.72 -30.25 5.07
CA LYS A 159 8.75 -29.30 5.52
C LYS A 159 9.05 -28.19 4.52
N ASP A 160 8.74 -28.39 3.25
CA ASP A 160 8.99 -27.42 2.18
C ASP A 160 7.85 -26.40 2.05
N TYR A 161 6.75 -26.61 2.77
CA TYR A 161 5.59 -25.73 2.75
C TYR A 161 5.68 -24.63 3.83
N PRO A 162 5.03 -23.47 3.61
CA PRO A 162 4.91 -22.43 4.62
C PRO A 162 4.24 -22.95 5.90
N LEU A 163 4.59 -22.35 7.05
CA LEU A 163 4.09 -22.77 8.37
C LEU A 163 2.55 -22.77 8.47
N ALA A 164 1.88 -21.84 7.79
CA ALA A 164 0.41 -21.81 7.71
C ALA A 164 -0.19 -23.01 6.96
N ALA A 165 0.49 -23.50 5.92
CA ALA A 165 0.09 -24.71 5.20
C ALA A 165 0.34 -25.97 6.05
N GLN A 166 1.45 -26.00 6.80
CA GLN A 166 1.74 -27.08 7.74
C GLN A 166 0.63 -27.21 8.79
N ASN A 167 0.25 -26.10 9.44
CA ASN A 167 -0.85 -26.06 10.42
C ASN A 167 -2.19 -26.47 9.81
N ALA A 168 -2.46 -26.10 8.55
CA ALA A 168 -3.68 -26.50 7.86
C ALA A 168 -3.74 -28.00 7.60
N LEU A 169 -2.61 -28.62 7.25
CA LEU A 169 -2.51 -30.06 7.02
C LEU A 169 -2.71 -30.85 8.32
N GLU A 170 -2.11 -30.41 9.43
CA GLU A 170 -2.33 -31.01 10.76
C GLU A 170 -3.81 -30.94 11.17
N LYS A 171 -4.49 -29.83 10.87
CA LYS A 171 -5.92 -29.67 11.12
C LYS A 171 -6.77 -30.65 10.31
N ILE A 172 -6.35 -31.04 9.10
CA ILE A 172 -7.04 -32.06 8.29
C ILE A 172 -6.78 -33.46 8.81
N HIS A 173 -5.54 -33.77 9.20
CA HIS A 173 -5.21 -35.07 9.79
C HIS A 173 -5.96 -35.32 11.09
N THR A 174 -6.02 -34.32 11.99
CA THR A 174 -6.78 -34.41 13.24
C THR A 174 -8.30 -34.56 13.04
N LEU A 175 -8.86 -34.04 11.93
CA LEU A 175 -10.27 -34.26 11.58
C LEU A 175 -10.54 -35.65 10.96
N LYS A 176 -9.59 -36.20 10.18
CA LYS A 176 -9.69 -37.57 9.62
C LYS A 176 -9.46 -38.65 10.69
N ASP A 177 -8.64 -38.38 11.70
CA ASP A 177 -8.30 -39.32 12.78
C ASP A 177 -9.32 -39.33 13.94
N GLN A 178 -10.31 -38.44 13.94
CA GLN A 178 -11.46 -38.55 14.84
C GLN A 178 -12.46 -39.54 14.25
N PRO A 179 -12.58 -40.77 14.78
CA PRO A 179 -13.59 -41.71 14.31
C PRO A 179 -14.95 -41.06 14.56
N THR A 180 -15.76 -41.03 13.50
CA THR A 180 -17.16 -40.63 13.54
C THR A 180 -17.83 -41.45 14.63
N LYS A 181 -18.06 -40.83 15.80
CA LYS A 181 -18.99 -41.37 16.80
C LYS A 181 -20.39 -41.15 16.24
N LEU A 182 -20.80 -42.07 15.37
CA LEU A 182 -22.19 -42.33 15.02
C LEU A 182 -22.69 -43.48 15.89
#